data_AF-A0A4Y3WFK0-F1
#
_entry.id   AF-A0A4Y3WFK0-F1
#
_cell.length_a   1.000
_cell.length_b   1.000
_cell.length_c   1.000
_cell.angle_alpha   90.00
_cell.angle_beta   90.00
_cell.angle_gamma   90.00
#
_symmetry.space_group_name_H-M   'P 1'
#
loop_
_entity.id
_entity.type
_entity.pdbx_description
1 polymer ?
#
loop_
_entity_poly.entity_id
_entity_poly.type
_entity_poly.pdbx_seq_one_letter_code
_entity_poly.pdbx_strand_id
1 'polypeptide(L)'
;MRRDLSRRAVNALLNGRYAHLGGRTFGSRAKCLIKIASAYTREELLMEPGVGIVAAIEVELWLKERGRSLVKGFAEDDGIDKVATNSVC
;
A
#
# COMPACT_ATOMS: atom_id res chain seq x y z
N MET A 1 10.66 -16.65 4.39
CA MET A 1 10.78 -15.60 5.42
C MET A 1 9.42 -14.91 5.48
N ARG A 2 8.63 -15.09 6.55
CA ARG A 2 7.41 -14.28 6.74
C ARG A 2 7.89 -12.90 7.15
N ARG A 3 7.79 -11.90 6.27
CA ARG A 3 8.18 -10.53 6.64
C ARG A 3 7.06 -9.97 7.48
N ASP A 4 7.29 -9.85 8.79
CA ASP A 4 6.44 -8.99 9.62
C ASP A 4 6.87 -7.53 9.38
N LEU A 5 5.89 -6.62 9.34
CA LEU A 5 6.15 -5.20 9.15
C LEU A 5 7.06 -4.67 10.25
N SER A 6 7.96 -3.75 9.88
CA SER A 6 8.72 -3.01 10.88
C SER A 6 7.79 -2.21 11.79
N ARG A 7 8.23 -1.96 13.04
CA ARG A 7 7.46 -1.18 14.01
C ARG A 7 7.09 0.21 13.48
N ARG A 8 7.96 0.81 12.65
CA ARG A 8 7.71 2.12 12.02
C ARG A 8 6.54 2.04 11.04
N ALA A 9 6.55 1.05 10.14
CA ALA A 9 5.44 0.83 9.20
C ALA A 9 4.13 0.54 9.94
N VAL A 10 4.15 -0.31 10.97
CA VAL A 10 2.96 -0.59 11.79
C VAL A 10 2.44 0.68 12.46
N ASN A 11 3.31 1.46 13.09
CA ASN A 11 2.91 2.70 13.77
C ASN A 11 2.33 3.73 12.78
N ALA A 12 2.90 3.85 11.59
CA ALA A 12 2.37 4.72 10.54
C ALA A 12 0.97 4.27 10.10
N LEU A 13 0.74 2.98 9.89
CA LEU A 13 -0.58 2.47 9.51
C LEU A 13 -1.63 2.67 10.62
N LEU A 14 -1.26 2.48 11.89
CA LEU A 14 -2.20 2.56 13.00
C LEU A 14 -2.61 3.99 13.39
N ASN A 15 -1.77 4.98 13.06
CA ASN A 15 -1.95 6.38 13.42
C ASN A 15 -2.09 7.32 12.22
N GLY A 16 -1.81 6.84 11.00
CA GLY A 16 -1.83 7.63 9.77
C GLY A 16 -3.23 7.86 9.23
N ARG A 17 -3.30 8.47 8.05
CA ARG A 17 -4.53 9.00 7.44
C ARG A 17 -5.68 7.98 7.34
N TYR A 18 -5.39 6.74 6.97
CA TYR A 18 -6.39 5.69 6.78
C TYR A 18 -6.68 4.83 8.02
N ALA A 19 -6.12 5.18 9.19
CA ALA A 19 -6.32 4.44 10.44
C ALA A 19 -7.80 4.27 10.81
N HIS A 20 -8.63 5.25 10.50
CA HIS A 20 -10.07 5.23 10.75
C HIS A 20 -10.80 4.06 10.06
N LEU A 21 -10.27 3.52 8.95
CA LEU A 21 -10.84 2.37 8.23
C LEU A 21 -10.84 1.07 9.07
N GLY A 22 -9.97 0.99 10.07
CA GLY A 22 -9.90 -0.10 11.04
C GLY A 22 -10.68 0.15 12.34
N GLY A 23 -11.45 1.23 12.42
CA GLY A 23 -12.29 1.55 13.58
C GLY A 23 -11.62 2.43 14.64
N ARG A 24 -12.35 2.65 15.75
CA ARG A 24 -12.02 3.68 16.75
C ARG A 24 -10.86 3.29 17.66
N THR A 25 -10.69 2.00 17.97
CA THR A 25 -9.71 1.51 18.94
C THR A 25 -8.41 1.04 18.28
N PHE A 26 -7.30 1.08 19.01
CA PHE A 26 -6.02 0.56 18.52
C PHE A 26 -6.10 -0.92 18.14
N GLY A 27 -6.76 -1.74 18.98
CA GLY A 27 -6.90 -3.17 18.73
C GLY A 27 -7.74 -3.50 17.49
N SER A 28 -8.78 -2.72 17.19
CA SER A 28 -9.56 -2.90 15.96
C SER A 28 -8.73 -2.55 14.72
N ARG A 29 -7.93 -1.49 14.78
CA ARG A 29 -7.04 -1.08 13.68
C ARG A 29 -5.94 -2.12 13.41
N ALA A 30 -5.36 -2.69 14.47
CA ALA A 30 -4.34 -3.74 14.35
C ALA A 30 -4.86 -4.98 13.61
N LYS A 31 -6.12 -5.38 13.86
CA LYS A 31 -6.78 -6.48 13.13
C LYS A 31 -7.08 -6.15 11.66
N CYS A 32 -7.16 -4.86 11.33
CA CYS A 32 -7.50 -4.37 10.00
C CYS A 32 -6.29 -3.76 9.24
N LEU A 33 -5.05 -4.05 9.64
CA LEU A 33 -3.85 -3.47 9.01
C LEU A 33 -3.81 -3.67 7.49
N ILE A 34 -4.21 -4.83 6.98
CA ILE A 34 -4.25 -5.09 5.53
C ILE A 34 -5.20 -4.11 4.83
N LYS A 35 -6.40 -3.91 5.40
CA LYS A 35 -7.41 -2.99 4.86
C LYS A 35 -6.91 -1.55 4.88
N ILE A 36 -6.27 -1.15 5.97
CA ILE A 36 -5.72 0.20 6.12
C ILE A 36 -4.58 0.43 5.12
N ALA A 37 -3.61 -0.49 5.07
CA ALA A 37 -2.46 -0.40 4.18
C ALA A 37 -2.86 -0.40 2.70
N SER A 38 -3.83 -1.23 2.32
CA SER A 38 -4.31 -1.30 0.93
C SER A 38 -5.08 -0.07 0.47
N ALA A 39 -5.36 0.90 1.35
CA ALA A 39 -6.01 2.16 1.00
C ALA A 39 -5.01 3.27 0.62
N TYR A 40 -3.74 3.12 0.99
CA TYR A 40 -2.71 4.09 0.65
C TYR A 40 -2.28 3.96 -0.81
N THR A 41 -1.92 5.09 -1.43
CA THR A 41 -0.95 5.12 -2.52
C THR A 41 0.49 5.08 -1.98
N ARG A 42 1.47 4.83 -2.86
CA ARG A 42 2.88 4.85 -2.47
C ARG A 42 3.31 6.25 -2.00
N GLU A 43 2.84 7.28 -2.69
CA GLU A 43 3.12 8.68 -2.39
C GLU A 43 2.56 9.07 -1.03
N GLU A 44 1.34 8.64 -0.73
CA GLU A 44 0.73 8.87 0.58
C GLU A 44 1.50 8.19 1.70
N LEU A 45 1.96 6.96 1.50
CA LEU A 45 2.84 6.30 2.47
C LEU A 45 4.12 7.09 2.72
N LEU A 46 4.75 7.63 1.68
CA LEU A 46 5.97 8.43 1.82
C LEU A 46 5.74 9.78 2.51
N MET A 47 4.49 10.27 2.54
CA MET A 47 4.11 11.46 3.30
C MET A 47 3.81 11.16 4.79
N GLU A 48 3.67 9.89 5.17
CA GLU A 48 3.40 9.53 6.57
C GLU A 48 4.67 9.71 7.44
N PRO A 49 4.54 10.34 8.63
CA PRO A 49 5.67 10.56 9.51
C PRO A 49 6.40 9.26 9.89
N GLY A 50 7.72 9.23 9.68
CA GLY A 50 8.55 8.06 10.00
C GLY A 50 8.50 6.94 8.96
N VAL A 51 7.82 7.14 7.83
CA VAL A 51 7.85 6.23 6.68
C VAL A 51 8.82 6.78 5.64
N GLY A 52 9.94 6.07 5.46
CA GLY A 52 10.84 6.29 4.33
C GLY A 52 10.60 5.27 3.21
N ILE A 53 11.39 5.38 2.14
CA ILE A 53 11.33 4.47 0.98
C ILE A 53 11.38 2.99 1.39
N VAL A 54 12.27 2.65 2.34
CA VAL A 54 12.39 1.26 2.82
C VAL A 54 11.11 0.78 3.48
N ALA A 55 10.49 1.60 4.35
CA ALA A 55 9.25 1.24 5.02
C ALA A 55 8.07 1.15 4.05
N ALA A 56 8.01 2.01 3.02
CA ALA A 56 7.02 1.91 1.96
C ALA A 56 7.16 0.60 1.17
N ILE A 57 8.39 0.22 0.77
CA ILE A 57 8.67 -1.05 0.09
C ILE A 57 8.31 -2.25 0.98
N GLU A 58 8.60 -2.17 2.28
CA GLU A 58 8.19 -3.21 3.24
C GLU A 58 6.67 -3.40 3.23
N VAL A 59 5.89 -2.32 3.25
CA VAL A 59 4.42 -2.37 3.18
C VAL A 59 3.93 -2.97 1.85
N GLU A 60 4.52 -2.56 0.73
CA GLU A 60 4.20 -3.11 -0.60
C GLU A 60 4.42 -4.63 -0.65
N LEU A 61 5.59 -5.09 -0.21
CA LEU A 61 5.93 -6.52 -0.21
C LEU A 61 5.04 -7.30 0.77
N TRP A 62 4.79 -6.73 1.95
CA TRP A 62 3.92 -7.33 2.96
C TRP A 62 2.49 -7.54 2.45
N LEU A 63 1.95 -6.57 1.69
CA LEU A 63 0.66 -6.69 1.02
C LEU A 63 0.70 -7.73 -0.12
N LYS A 64 1.76 -7.71 -0.94
CA LYS A 64 1.93 -8.64 -2.07
C LYS A 64 1.94 -10.10 -1.61
N GLU A 65 2.64 -10.41 -0.51
CA GLU A 65 2.65 -11.74 0.12
C GLU A 65 1.24 -12.21 0.55
N ARG A 66 0.29 -11.28 0.71
CA ARG A 66 -1.10 -11.53 1.12
C ARG A 66 -2.11 -11.34 -0.02
N GLY A 67 -1.63 -11.25 -1.27
CA GLY A 67 -2.48 -11.09 -2.45
C GLY A 67 -3.17 -9.73 -2.54
N ARG A 68 -2.58 -8.70 -1.92
CA ARG A 68 -3.07 -7.31 -1.95
C ARG A 68 -2.00 -6.39 -2.51
N SER A 69 -2.39 -5.17 -2.83
CA SER A 69 -1.50 -4.10 -3.28
C SER A 69 -1.95 -2.76 -2.71
N LEU A 70 -1.09 -1.76 -2.81
CA LEU A 70 -1.47 -0.37 -2.62
C LEU A 70 -2.51 0.06 -3.67
N VAL A 71 -3.22 1.14 -3.38
CA VAL A 71 -4.01 1.86 -4.39
C VAL A 71 -3.02 2.42 -5.41
N LYS A 72 -3.33 2.27 -6.70
CA LYS A 72 -2.58 2.98 -7.74
C LYS A 72 -2.79 4.47 -7.51
N GLY A 73 -1.71 5.20 -7.24
CA GLY A 73 -1.75 6.65 -7.32
C GLY A 73 -2.21 7.07 -8.71
N PHE A 74 -2.71 8.30 -8.83
CA PHE A 74 -2.91 8.95 -10.12
C PHE A 74 -1.54 9.26 -10.74
N ALA A 75 -0.74 8.23 -11.00
CA ALA A 75 0.27 8.31 -12.04
C ALA A 75 -0.52 8.50 -13.32
N GLU A 76 -0.34 9.65 -13.95
CA GLU A 76 -0.89 9.95 -15.26
C GLU A 76 -0.68 8.75 -16.19
N ASP A 77 -1.70 8.50 -17.00
CA ASP A 77 -1.84 7.43 -17.97
C ASP A 77 -0.49 7.11 -18.66
N ASP A 78 0.18 6.03 -18.24
CA ASP A 78 1.15 5.35 -19.09
C ASP A 78 0.33 4.67 -20.20
N GLY A 79 -0.11 5.50 -21.15
CA GLY A 79 -0.56 5.12 -22.48
C GLY A 79 0.56 4.41 -23.19
N ILE A 80 0.83 3.15 -22.82
CA ILE A 80 1.47 2.22 -23.71
C ILE A 80 0.37 1.73 -24.64
N ASP A 81 0.35 2.37 -25.81
CA ASP A 81 -0.34 1.91 -27.01
C ASP A 81 -0.30 0.38 -27.07
N LYS A 82 -1.47 -0.23 -26.88
CA LYS A 82 -1.72 -1.56 -27.45
C LYS A 82 -1.78 -1.36 -28.95
N VAL A 83 -0.62 -1.23 -29.60
CA VAL A 83 -0.50 -1.38 -31.04
C VAL A 83 -1.08 -2.74 -31.37
N ALA A 84 -2.20 -2.69 -32.06
CA ALA A 84 -2.84 -3.82 -32.68
C ALA A 84 -1.82 -4.45 -33.64
N THR A 85 -1.33 -5.65 -33.31
CA THR A 85 -0.83 -6.57 -34.33
C THR A 85 -1.98 -7.49 -34.72
N ASN A 86 -2.99 -6.92 -35.38
CA ASN A 86 -3.70 -7.66 -36.41
C ASN A 86 -2.74 -7.74 -37.59
N SER A 87 -1.99 -8.85 -37.69
CA SER A 87 -1.38 -9.24 -38.96
C SER A 87 -2.23 -10.37 -39.52
N VAL A 88 -3.12 -9.99 -40.43
CA VAL A 88 -3.73 -10.89 -41.40
C VAL A 88 -2.66 -11.25 -42.43
N CYS A 89 -2.42 -12.55 -42.60
CA CYS A 89 -2.31 -13.26 -43.88
C CYS A 89 -2.32 -14.76 -43.55
#